data_AF-A0A4D6D101-F1
#
_entry.id   AF-A0A4D6D101-F1
#
_cell.length_a   1.000
_cell.length_b   1.000
_cell.length_c   1.000
_cell.angle_alpha   90.00
_cell.angle_beta   90.00
_cell.angle_gamma   90.00
#
_symmetry.space_group_name_H-M   'P 1'
#
loop_
_entity.id
_entity.type
_entity.pdbx_description
1 polymer ?
#
loop_
_entity_poly.entity_id
_entity_poly.type
_entity_poly.pdbx_seq_one_letter_code
_entity_poly.pdbx_strand_id
1 'polypeptide(L)'
;GLKMTVVAADGQYVKPVSVDEFRIATAETFDVIVEPTQEAYTLFAQSMDRSGYARGTLAVRSGLVAPVPELDPRPLVTMADMGMAGMDHGSMGGMGNMAGMDHSKMASVGDSSMDGMSGMDGGSMTSMNHGAKQDMSGMEGMAGMDHSKMSMEGMDRMGDMQSHPKTESNNPLVDMQAMSTSPKLDDPGMGLRDNGRKVLTYSDLRSTFEDPDGREPSRTIELHLTGHMEKFSWSFNGVKFSDAEPVKLKYGERVRFVLVN
;
A
#
# COMPACT_ATOMS: atom_id res chain seq x y z
N GLY A 1 7.78 -0.53 28.35
CA GLY A 1 6.83 -1.37 29.12
C GLY A 1 7.52 -2.64 29.55
N LEU A 2 6.74 -3.69 29.88
CA LEU A 2 7.27 -5.04 30.09
C LEU A 2 7.59 -5.69 28.73
N LYS A 3 8.72 -6.38 28.60
CA LYS A 3 9.05 -7.11 27.37
C LYS A 3 8.18 -8.36 27.24
N MET A 4 7.79 -8.64 26.00
CA MET A 4 7.05 -9.83 25.60
C MET A 4 7.97 -10.75 24.80
N THR A 5 8.02 -12.03 25.11
CA THR A 5 8.77 -13.01 24.33
C THR A 5 7.82 -13.94 23.60
N VAL A 6 7.72 -13.77 22.28
CA VAL A 6 6.88 -14.60 21.42
C VAL A 6 7.57 -15.94 21.19
N VAL A 7 6.85 -17.03 21.45
CA VAL A 7 7.38 -18.41 21.38
C VAL A 7 6.58 -19.34 20.47
N ALA A 8 5.35 -18.97 20.10
CA ALA A 8 4.59 -19.65 19.07
C ALA A 8 3.75 -18.66 18.25
N ALA A 9 3.50 -19.01 16.99
CA ALA A 9 2.57 -18.34 16.10
C ALA A 9 1.73 -19.40 15.37
N ASP A 10 0.42 -19.24 15.34
CA ASP A 10 -0.53 -20.13 14.66
C ASP A 10 -0.39 -21.62 15.02
N GLY A 11 -0.13 -21.87 16.31
CA GLY A 11 0.05 -23.21 16.86
C GLY A 11 1.40 -23.86 16.54
N GLN A 12 2.34 -23.14 15.93
CA GLN A 12 3.71 -23.61 15.65
C GLN A 12 4.72 -22.89 16.53
N TYR A 13 5.63 -23.67 17.14
CA TYR A 13 6.74 -23.09 17.90
C TYR A 13 7.72 -22.36 17.00
N VAL A 14 8.11 -21.16 17.43
CA VAL A 14 9.11 -20.32 16.77
C VAL A 14 10.31 -20.12 17.68
N LYS A 15 11.46 -19.77 17.09
CA LYS A 15 12.60 -19.29 17.87
C LYS A 15 12.14 -18.08 18.70
N PRO A 16 12.41 -18.04 20.02
CA PRO A 16 11.91 -16.97 20.88
C PRO A 16 12.33 -15.57 20.38
N VAL A 17 11.36 -14.66 20.27
CA VAL A 17 11.60 -13.26 19.87
C VAL A 17 11.09 -12.32 20.95
N SER A 18 12.01 -11.61 21.62
CA SER A 18 11.65 -10.57 22.57
C SER A 18 11.30 -9.27 21.85
N VAL A 19 10.11 -8.73 22.11
CA VAL A 19 9.51 -7.54 21.50
C VAL A 19 8.85 -6.64 22.54
N ASP A 20 8.56 -5.40 22.15
CA ASP A 20 7.78 -4.44 22.94
C ASP A 20 6.29 -4.49 22.57
N GLU A 21 5.99 -4.77 21.30
CA GLU A 21 4.64 -4.86 20.77
C GLU A 21 4.60 -5.72 19.50
N PHE A 22 3.40 -6.06 19.06
CA PHE A 22 3.16 -6.69 17.78
C PHE A 22 1.75 -6.40 17.30
N ARG A 23 1.54 -6.51 15.98
CA ARG A 23 0.21 -6.50 15.37
C ARG A 23 -0.31 -7.94 15.29
N ILE A 24 -1.61 -8.10 15.52
CA ILE A 24 -2.32 -9.36 15.37
C ILE A 24 -3.58 -9.12 14.52
N ALA A 25 -3.76 -9.93 13.49
CA ALA A 25 -4.91 -9.91 12.60
C ALA A 25 -5.97 -10.93 13.07
N THR A 26 -7.16 -10.85 12.47
CA THR A 26 -8.22 -11.83 12.71
C THR A 26 -7.74 -13.23 12.40
N ALA A 27 -8.00 -14.17 13.30
CA ALA A 27 -7.63 -15.58 13.23
C ALA A 27 -6.14 -15.92 13.44
N GLU A 28 -5.26 -14.94 13.60
CA GLU A 28 -3.90 -15.21 14.09
C GLU A 28 -3.91 -15.56 15.58
N THR A 29 -2.95 -16.39 15.99
CA THR A 29 -2.74 -16.74 17.40
C THR A 29 -1.26 -16.65 17.77
N PHE A 30 -0.96 -16.15 18.97
CA PHE A 30 0.41 -16.02 19.46
C PHE A 30 0.49 -16.50 20.91
N ASP A 31 1.52 -17.31 21.20
CA ASP A 31 1.90 -17.63 22.58
C ASP A 31 3.05 -16.72 23.00
N VAL A 32 2.84 -16.00 24.10
CA VAL A 32 3.74 -14.96 24.58
C VAL A 32 4.09 -15.19 26.04
N ILE A 33 5.38 -15.26 26.33
CA ILE A 33 5.91 -15.29 27.69
C ILE A 33 6.18 -13.86 28.15
N VAL A 34 5.74 -13.56 29.37
CA VAL A 34 6.02 -12.31 30.07
C VAL A 34 6.56 -12.62 31.46
N GLU A 35 7.48 -11.79 31.95
CA GLU A 35 8.08 -11.94 33.28
C GLU A 35 7.85 -10.66 34.11
N PRO A 36 6.67 -10.51 34.74
CA PRO A 36 6.31 -9.29 35.47
C PRO A 36 7.28 -8.98 36.61
N THR A 37 7.77 -7.73 36.69
CA THR A 37 8.64 -7.25 37.79
C THR A 37 7.94 -6.28 38.74
N GLN A 38 6.68 -5.95 38.46
CA GLN A 38 5.80 -5.09 39.26
C GLN A 38 4.52 -5.85 39.63
N GLU A 39 3.77 -5.33 40.60
CA GLU A 39 2.53 -5.97 41.08
C GLU A 39 1.40 -5.96 40.04
N ALA A 40 1.45 -5.04 39.07
CA ALA A 40 0.45 -4.94 38.01
C ALA A 40 1.04 -4.34 36.72
N TYR A 41 0.56 -4.83 35.57
CA TYR A 41 0.79 -4.27 34.24
C TYR A 41 -0.52 -4.19 33.46
N THR A 42 -0.61 -3.20 32.56
CA THR A 42 -1.70 -3.10 31.60
C THR A 42 -1.34 -3.87 30.33
N LEU A 43 -2.16 -4.85 29.98
CA LEU A 43 -2.19 -5.40 28.62
C LEU A 43 -3.02 -4.45 27.78
N PHE A 44 -2.43 -3.88 26.75
CA PHE A 44 -3.02 -2.81 25.96
C PHE A 44 -3.11 -3.23 24.49
N ALA A 45 -4.31 -3.16 23.92
CA ALA A 45 -4.56 -3.48 22.53
C ALA A 45 -5.35 -2.35 21.88
N GLN A 46 -4.70 -1.58 21.01
CA GLN A 46 -5.33 -0.48 20.28
C GLN A 46 -5.72 -0.89 18.86
N SER A 47 -6.78 -0.30 18.32
CA SER A 47 -7.17 -0.51 16.93
C SER A 47 -6.11 0.05 15.97
N MET A 48 -6.03 -0.51 14.75
CA MET A 48 -5.02 -0.12 13.76
C MET A 48 -5.15 1.36 13.35
N ASP A 49 -6.37 1.87 13.28
CA ASP A 49 -6.71 3.27 13.00
C ASP A 49 -6.59 4.20 14.23
N ARG A 50 -6.18 3.66 15.38
CA ARG A 50 -6.05 4.36 16.67
C ARG A 50 -7.32 5.10 17.11
N SER A 51 -8.50 4.61 16.72
CA SER A 51 -9.79 5.17 17.14
C SER A 51 -10.24 4.66 18.51
N GLY A 52 -9.68 3.55 19.00
CA GLY A 52 -10.00 3.01 20.32
C GLY A 52 -9.00 1.96 20.80
N TYR A 53 -9.26 1.42 22.00
CA TYR A 53 -8.47 0.35 22.59
C TYR A 53 -9.30 -0.56 23.50
N ALA A 54 -8.81 -1.78 23.68
CA ALA A 54 -9.14 -2.68 24.78
C ALA A 54 -7.98 -2.74 25.76
N ARG A 55 -8.27 -2.95 27.05
CA ARG A 55 -7.25 -3.15 28.08
C ARG A 55 -7.62 -4.27 29.03
N GLY A 56 -6.60 -4.97 29.50
CA GLY A 56 -6.67 -5.89 30.64
C GLY A 56 -5.58 -5.55 31.66
N THR A 57 -5.72 -6.04 32.89
CA THR A 57 -4.67 -5.91 33.91
C THR A 57 -4.12 -7.29 34.23
N LEU A 58 -2.82 -7.47 34.05
CA LEU A 58 -2.08 -8.60 34.62
C LEU A 58 -1.59 -8.18 36.00
N ALA A 59 -2.10 -8.82 37.05
CA ALA A 59 -1.75 -8.47 38.42
C ALA A 59 -1.62 -9.70 39.32
N VAL A 60 -0.83 -9.55 40.39
CA VAL A 60 -0.59 -10.63 41.38
C VAL A 60 -1.80 -10.89 42.30
N ARG A 61 -2.77 -9.97 42.33
CA ARG A 61 -4.02 -10.10 43.11
C ARG A 61 -5.13 -9.23 42.54
N SER A 62 -6.37 -9.60 42.83
CA SER A 62 -7.57 -8.85 42.41
C SER A 62 -7.59 -7.42 42.96
N GLY A 63 -8.14 -6.48 42.18
CA GLY A 63 -8.31 -5.08 42.55
C GLY A 63 -7.12 -4.16 42.25
N LEU A 64 -5.95 -4.70 41.88
CA LEU A 64 -4.83 -3.90 41.41
C LEU A 64 -5.06 -3.39 39.98
N VAL A 65 -4.59 -2.18 39.70
CA VAL A 65 -4.70 -1.53 38.40
C VAL A 65 -3.38 -0.82 38.10
N ALA A 66 -2.85 -1.02 36.90
CA ALA A 66 -1.68 -0.30 36.40
C ALA A 66 -2.10 0.93 35.58
N PRO A 67 -1.22 1.93 35.41
CA PRO A 67 -1.47 3.05 34.51
C PRO A 67 -1.82 2.58 33.10
N VAL A 68 -2.73 3.31 32.46
CA VAL A 68 -3.21 3.01 31.12
C VAL A 68 -2.34 3.81 30.16
N PRO A 69 -1.66 3.17 29.19
CA PRO A 69 -0.91 3.89 28.17
C PRO A 69 -1.78 4.87 27.40
N GLU A 70 -1.18 5.97 26.95
CA GLU A 70 -1.83 6.86 25.97
C GLU A 70 -1.93 6.16 24.61
N LEU A 71 -2.94 6.52 23.83
CA LEU A 71 -3.06 6.05 22.45
C LEU A 71 -1.93 6.62 21.61
N ASP A 72 -1.35 5.78 20.75
CA ASP A 72 -0.40 6.28 19.75
C ASP A 72 -1.09 7.23 18.76
N PRO A 73 -0.35 8.15 18.13
CA PRO A 73 -0.87 9.02 17.08
C PRO A 73 -1.47 8.22 15.93
N ARG A 74 -2.57 8.76 15.36
CA ARG A 74 -3.17 8.18 14.16
C ARG A 74 -2.17 8.19 13.01
N PRO A 75 -1.90 7.04 12.38
CA PRO A 75 -1.01 7.02 11.23
C PRO A 75 -1.64 7.75 10.05
N LEU A 76 -0.80 8.44 9.28
CA LEU A 76 -1.18 8.99 7.98
C LEU A 76 -0.73 8.02 6.88
N VAL A 77 -1.61 7.79 5.90
CA VAL A 77 -1.27 6.96 4.74
C VAL A 77 -0.22 7.70 3.90
N THR A 78 0.91 7.03 3.64
CA THR A 78 1.96 7.57 2.79
C THR A 78 1.88 7.01 1.38
N MET A 79 2.56 7.63 0.42
CA MET A 79 2.67 7.08 -0.94
C MET A 79 3.31 5.68 -0.94
N ALA A 80 4.21 5.40 0.02
CA ALA A 80 4.81 4.08 0.16
C ALA A 80 3.79 3.01 0.58
N ASP A 81 2.79 3.38 1.38
CA ASP A 81 1.70 2.48 1.78
C ASP A 81 0.69 2.23 0.65
N MET A 82 0.65 3.12 -0.35
CA MET A 82 -0.17 2.97 -1.56
C MET A 82 0.57 2.23 -2.69
N GLY A 83 1.72 1.60 -2.42
CA GLY A 83 2.50 0.88 -3.43
C GLY A 83 3.24 1.79 -4.43
N MET A 84 3.34 3.09 -4.14
CA MET A 84 4.06 4.09 -4.96
C MET A 84 5.42 4.45 -4.36
N ALA A 85 5.98 3.57 -3.51
CA ALA A 85 7.33 3.71 -2.96
C ALA A 85 8.35 3.73 -4.11
N GLY A 86 9.08 4.84 -4.28
CA GLY A 86 10.08 5.00 -5.34
C GLY A 86 9.70 5.94 -6.48
N MET A 87 8.50 6.53 -6.46
CA MET A 87 8.24 7.78 -7.20
C MET A 87 8.91 8.94 -6.47
N ASP A 88 10.25 8.91 -6.43
CA ASP A 88 11.03 10.05 -5.98
C ASP A 88 10.82 11.20 -6.97
N HIS A 89 10.12 12.24 -6.54
CA HIS A 89 9.99 13.48 -7.30
C HIS A 89 11.37 14.14 -7.59
N GLY A 90 12.46 13.67 -6.97
CA GLY A 90 13.84 14.05 -7.28
C GLY A 90 14.32 13.64 -8.68
N SER A 91 13.70 12.64 -9.32
CA SER A 91 14.02 12.24 -10.69
C SER A 91 13.42 13.16 -11.76
N MET A 92 12.57 14.13 -11.39
CA MET A 92 12.13 15.21 -12.30
C MET A 92 13.13 16.37 -12.36
N GLY A 93 14.41 16.16 -12.00
CA GLY A 93 15.50 17.12 -12.17
C GLY A 93 15.80 17.53 -13.63
N GLY A 94 15.04 17.02 -14.61
CA GLY A 94 15.14 17.39 -16.03
C GLY A 94 14.21 18.53 -16.49
N MET A 95 13.24 18.98 -15.68
CA MET A 95 12.31 20.06 -16.07
C MET A 95 12.64 21.42 -15.43
N GLY A 96 13.88 21.63 -14.99
CA GLY A 96 14.37 22.93 -14.49
C GLY A 96 14.74 23.95 -15.58
N ASN A 97 14.74 23.57 -16.87
CA ASN A 97 15.20 24.42 -17.98
C ASN A 97 14.11 24.80 -18.98
N MET A 98 12.95 25.27 -18.50
CA MET A 98 12.03 26.10 -19.32
C MET A 98 11.98 27.56 -18.85
N ALA A 99 13.01 28.04 -18.16
CA ALA A 99 13.25 29.47 -17.95
C ALA A 99 13.81 30.09 -19.25
N GLY A 100 12.97 30.22 -20.27
CA GLY A 100 13.40 30.78 -21.57
C GLY A 100 12.32 30.99 -22.61
N MET A 101 11.03 30.80 -22.29
CA MET A 101 9.95 31.18 -23.19
C MET A 101 9.62 32.67 -22.98
N ASP A 102 10.26 33.49 -23.80
CA ASP A 102 9.98 34.91 -23.95
C ASP A 102 8.58 35.12 -24.54
N HIS A 103 7.62 35.48 -23.69
CA HIS A 103 6.23 35.79 -24.06
C HIS A 103 6.05 37.21 -24.63
N SER A 104 7.12 37.96 -24.93
CA SER A 104 7.04 39.35 -25.41
C SER A 104 6.42 39.54 -26.80
N LYS A 105 5.99 38.47 -27.48
CA LYS A 105 5.40 38.55 -28.84
C LYS A 105 3.89 38.29 -28.95
N MET A 106 3.15 38.14 -27.84
CA MET A 106 1.68 38.25 -27.88
C MET A 106 1.21 39.59 -27.33
N ALA A 107 1.50 40.66 -28.08
CA ALA A 107 0.91 41.97 -27.87
C ALA A 107 0.39 42.49 -29.21
N SER A 108 -0.86 42.14 -29.56
CA SER A 108 -1.77 42.99 -30.36
C SER A 108 -3.07 42.26 -30.71
N VAL A 109 -4.06 42.28 -29.82
CA VAL A 109 -5.47 42.62 -30.10
C VAL A 109 -6.01 43.02 -28.72
N GLY A 110 -6.24 44.28 -28.38
CA GLY A 110 -7.11 45.21 -29.09
C GLY A 110 -8.41 45.32 -28.29
N ASP A 111 -8.32 46.08 -27.20
CA ASP A 111 -9.35 46.82 -26.47
C ASP A 111 -10.82 46.71 -26.95
N SER A 112 -11.73 46.26 -26.08
CA SER A 112 -13.01 46.94 -25.84
C SER A 112 -13.72 46.40 -24.60
N SER A 113 -13.69 47.22 -23.55
CA SER A 113 -14.71 47.38 -22.50
C SER A 113 -16.10 46.77 -22.83
N MET A 114 -16.66 45.97 -21.91
CA MET A 114 -18.05 46.14 -21.46
C MET A 114 -18.23 45.67 -20.02
N ASP A 115 -18.40 46.66 -19.14
CA ASP A 115 -19.16 46.59 -17.91
C ASP A 115 -20.53 45.92 -18.14
N GLY A 116 -20.95 45.12 -17.16
CA GLY A 116 -22.36 44.86 -16.90
C GLY A 116 -22.96 43.63 -17.57
N MET A 117 -23.03 42.53 -16.82
CA MET A 117 -24.22 41.66 -16.82
C MET A 117 -24.32 40.88 -15.52
N SER A 118 -24.90 41.56 -14.53
CA SER A 118 -25.56 40.96 -13.38
C SER A 118 -26.79 40.16 -13.83
N GLY A 119 -26.90 38.90 -13.40
CA GLY A 119 -28.16 38.18 -13.31
C GLY A 119 -28.55 37.36 -14.54
N MET A 120 -28.22 36.07 -14.51
CA MET A 120 -29.05 35.00 -15.10
C MET A 120 -28.88 33.74 -14.24
N ASP A 121 -29.91 33.48 -13.44
CA ASP A 121 -30.17 32.20 -12.77
C ASP A 121 -30.99 31.30 -13.73
N GLY A 122 -30.92 29.97 -13.52
CA GLY A 122 -31.93 29.03 -13.97
C GLY A 122 -31.67 28.27 -15.28
N GLY A 123 -31.21 27.03 -15.14
CA GLY A 123 -31.86 25.87 -15.76
C GLY A 123 -31.69 25.59 -17.26
N SER A 124 -31.17 24.38 -17.54
CA SER A 124 -31.45 23.58 -18.75
C SER A 124 -30.91 24.08 -20.09
N MET A 125 -29.77 23.53 -20.52
CA MET A 125 -29.60 23.11 -21.92
C MET A 125 -28.77 21.82 -22.01
N THR A 126 -29.48 20.69 -22.01
CA THR A 126 -29.08 19.47 -22.72
C THR A 126 -28.81 19.78 -24.20
N SER A 127 -27.80 19.10 -24.76
CA SER A 127 -27.42 19.06 -26.18
C SER A 127 -26.65 20.27 -26.72
N MET A 128 -25.31 20.17 -26.70
CA MET A 128 -24.48 20.69 -27.78
C MET A 128 -23.56 19.58 -28.31
N ASN A 129 -23.88 19.20 -29.54
CA ASN A 129 -23.14 18.32 -30.43
C ASN A 129 -21.82 18.99 -30.85
N HIS A 130 -20.67 18.44 -30.49
CA HIS A 130 -19.36 18.89 -31.00
C HIS A 130 -18.87 17.98 -32.15
N GLY A 131 -19.71 17.81 -33.17
CA GLY A 131 -19.29 17.45 -34.51
C GLY A 131 -18.92 18.71 -35.30
N ALA A 132 -17.78 19.33 -34.99
CA ALA A 132 -17.21 20.39 -35.82
C ALA A 132 -15.68 20.27 -35.79
N LYS A 133 -15.12 19.74 -36.89
CA LYS A 133 -13.69 19.75 -37.18
C LYS A 133 -13.25 21.21 -37.28
N GLN A 134 -12.54 21.70 -36.27
CA GLN A 134 -11.76 22.91 -36.42
C GLN A 134 -10.46 22.58 -37.13
N ASP A 135 -10.18 23.41 -38.13
CA ASP A 135 -9.05 23.40 -39.04
C ASP A 135 -7.74 23.65 -38.28
N MET A 136 -6.78 22.73 -38.41
CA MET A 136 -5.46 22.77 -37.76
C MET A 136 -4.37 23.12 -38.77
N SER A 137 -4.62 24.09 -39.65
CA SER A 137 -3.69 24.49 -40.72
C SER A 137 -2.56 25.43 -40.26
N GLY A 138 -2.07 25.29 -39.02
CA GLY A 138 -1.12 26.24 -38.41
C GLY A 138 0.01 25.64 -37.57
N MET A 139 0.27 24.33 -37.65
CA MET A 139 1.31 23.65 -36.84
C MET A 139 2.41 22.98 -37.69
N GLU A 140 2.91 23.65 -38.73
CA GLU A 140 4.05 23.19 -39.55
C GLU A 140 5.43 23.34 -38.85
N GLY A 141 5.48 23.35 -37.51
CA GLY A 141 6.71 23.63 -36.74
C GLY A 141 7.24 22.50 -35.85
N MET A 142 6.57 21.34 -35.76
CA MET A 142 6.97 20.25 -34.83
C MET A 142 7.32 18.93 -35.51
N ALA A 143 7.52 18.92 -36.83
CA ALA A 143 7.98 17.74 -37.57
C ALA A 143 9.51 17.65 -37.56
N GLY A 144 10.10 17.26 -36.43
CA GLY A 144 11.56 17.10 -36.34
C GLY A 144 12.13 16.59 -35.03
N MET A 145 11.30 16.15 -34.08
CA MET A 145 11.82 15.49 -32.88
C MET A 145 12.13 14.02 -33.19
N ASP A 146 13.40 13.78 -33.49
CA ASP A 146 13.99 12.46 -33.59
C ASP A 146 14.00 11.78 -32.21
N HIS A 147 12.98 10.97 -31.94
CA HIS A 147 12.87 10.17 -30.71
C HIS A 147 13.85 8.98 -30.68
N SER A 148 14.66 8.74 -31.73
CA SER A 148 15.57 7.59 -31.79
C SER A 148 16.77 7.68 -30.84
N LYS A 149 16.98 8.85 -30.20
CA LYS A 149 18.09 9.12 -29.28
C LYS A 149 17.67 9.28 -27.82
N MET A 150 16.41 8.97 -27.48
CA MET A 150 16.05 8.71 -26.09
C MET A 150 16.69 7.37 -25.70
N SER A 151 17.94 7.39 -25.22
CA SER A 151 18.54 6.18 -24.69
C SER A 151 17.73 5.73 -23.48
N MET A 152 17.26 4.48 -23.53
CA MET A 152 16.60 3.81 -22.41
C MET A 152 17.58 3.48 -21.28
N GLU A 153 18.78 4.08 -21.24
CA GLU A 153 19.87 3.81 -20.29
C GLU A 153 19.59 4.32 -18.86
N GLY A 154 18.37 4.80 -18.61
CA GLY A 154 17.87 5.14 -17.27
C GLY A 154 16.67 4.32 -16.80
N MET A 155 16.11 3.42 -17.64
CA MET A 155 14.95 2.60 -17.28
C MET A 155 15.33 1.35 -16.47
N ASP A 156 16.59 0.93 -16.45
CA ASP A 156 17.06 -0.23 -15.68
C ASP A 156 16.99 -0.03 -14.15
N ARG A 157 16.64 1.18 -13.68
CA ARG A 157 16.46 1.49 -12.24
C ARG A 157 15.01 1.63 -11.79
N MET A 158 14.04 1.56 -12.72
CA MET A 158 12.67 1.24 -12.32
C MET A 158 12.61 -0.27 -12.23
N GLY A 159 12.46 -0.82 -11.03
CA GLY A 159 12.23 -2.27 -10.88
C GLY A 159 11.11 -2.72 -11.81
N ASP A 160 11.15 -3.98 -12.25
CA ASP A 160 10.16 -4.53 -13.18
C ASP A 160 8.75 -4.17 -12.72
N MET A 161 7.99 -3.49 -13.59
CA MET A 161 6.60 -3.15 -13.31
C MET A 161 5.82 -4.44 -13.06
N GLN A 162 5.01 -4.42 -12.02
CA GLN A 162 4.23 -5.60 -11.67
C GLN A 162 3.26 -5.96 -12.81
N SER A 163 3.22 -7.24 -13.15
CA SER A 163 2.36 -7.76 -14.22
C SER A 163 0.99 -8.12 -13.67
N HIS A 164 -0.08 -7.72 -14.35
CA HIS A 164 -1.45 -7.96 -13.88
C HIS A 164 -2.21 -8.96 -14.77
N PRO A 165 -2.96 -9.90 -14.16
CA PRO A 165 -3.95 -10.71 -14.87
C PRO A 165 -4.95 -9.84 -15.65
N LYS A 166 -5.35 -10.30 -16.84
CA LYS A 166 -6.35 -9.60 -17.68
C LYS A 166 -7.69 -9.40 -16.98
N THR A 167 -8.01 -10.23 -16.00
CA THR A 167 -9.23 -10.17 -15.17
C THR A 167 -9.27 -8.93 -14.28
N GLU A 168 -8.15 -8.24 -14.07
CA GLU A 168 -8.11 -7.00 -13.30
C GLU A 168 -8.30 -5.75 -14.17
N SER A 169 -8.01 -5.84 -15.47
CA SER A 169 -8.13 -4.71 -16.39
C SER A 169 -9.60 -4.29 -16.58
N ASN A 170 -9.90 -3.00 -16.37
CA ASN A 170 -11.26 -2.44 -16.43
C ASN A 170 -12.27 -3.19 -15.55
N ASN A 171 -11.83 -3.76 -14.43
CA ASN A 171 -12.69 -4.48 -13.51
C ASN A 171 -13.31 -3.52 -12.49
N PRO A 172 -14.65 -3.36 -12.44
CA PRO A 172 -15.32 -2.43 -11.52
C PRO A 172 -15.33 -2.89 -10.05
N LEU A 173 -14.61 -3.97 -9.73
CA LEU A 173 -14.38 -4.48 -8.37
C LEU A 173 -12.90 -4.39 -7.96
N VAL A 174 -12.07 -3.70 -8.73
CA VAL A 174 -10.65 -3.47 -8.44
C VAL A 174 -10.42 -1.96 -8.40
N ASP A 175 -10.16 -1.42 -7.21
CA ASP A 175 -9.92 0.01 -7.03
C ASP A 175 -8.55 0.44 -7.56
N MET A 176 -7.53 -0.39 -7.31
CA MET A 176 -6.12 -0.08 -7.59
C MET A 176 -5.33 -1.34 -7.94
N GLN A 177 -4.20 -1.14 -8.62
CA GLN A 177 -3.23 -2.16 -8.98
C GLN A 177 -1.85 -1.77 -8.46
N ALA A 178 -1.17 -2.69 -7.78
CA ALA A 178 0.19 -2.48 -7.29
C ALA A 178 1.15 -2.36 -8.48
N MET A 179 1.82 -1.22 -8.63
CA MET A 179 2.71 -0.97 -9.78
C MET A 179 4.13 -1.48 -9.56
N SER A 180 4.61 -1.40 -8.31
CA SER A 180 5.94 -1.85 -7.90
C SER A 180 5.81 -2.60 -6.57
N THR A 181 6.37 -3.79 -6.51
CA THR A 181 6.26 -4.68 -5.36
C THR A 181 7.63 -5.01 -4.79
N SER A 182 7.71 -5.09 -3.47
CA SER A 182 8.87 -5.63 -2.76
C SER A 182 8.40 -6.54 -1.62
N PRO A 183 9.19 -7.53 -1.21
CA PRO A 183 8.90 -8.27 0.01
C PRO A 183 8.83 -7.33 1.20
N LYS A 184 7.78 -7.48 2.03
CA LYS A 184 7.51 -6.64 3.21
C LYS A 184 7.40 -7.47 4.50
N LEU A 185 8.09 -8.61 4.55
CA LEU A 185 8.03 -9.50 5.72
C LEU A 185 8.70 -8.88 6.97
N ASP A 186 9.63 -7.96 6.76
CA ASP A 186 10.36 -7.19 7.76
C ASP A 186 9.76 -5.80 8.02
N ASP A 187 8.68 -5.45 7.33
CA ASP A 187 7.98 -4.18 7.56
C ASP A 187 6.95 -4.36 8.69
N PRO A 188 7.09 -3.63 9.82
CA PRO A 188 6.11 -3.70 10.90
C PRO A 188 4.75 -3.10 10.50
N GLY A 189 4.72 -2.33 9.42
CA GLY A 189 3.51 -1.72 8.85
C GLY A 189 3.24 -0.30 9.35
N MET A 190 2.23 0.30 8.75
CA MET A 190 1.83 1.69 8.99
C MET A 190 1.54 1.96 10.49
N GLY A 191 2.10 3.05 11.01
CA GLY A 191 1.95 3.44 12.42
C GLY A 191 2.80 2.65 13.41
N LEU A 192 3.64 1.74 12.93
CA LEU A 192 4.59 0.95 13.73
C LEU A 192 6.05 1.15 13.30
N ARG A 193 6.29 1.77 12.14
CA ARG A 193 7.62 2.19 11.68
C ARG A 193 8.15 3.32 12.57
N ASP A 194 9.43 3.24 12.92
CA ASP A 194 10.19 4.28 13.62
C ASP A 194 9.56 4.81 14.92
N ASN A 195 8.73 4.02 15.58
CA ASN A 195 8.01 4.43 16.80
C ASN A 195 8.84 4.26 18.11
N GLY A 196 10.12 3.89 17.98
CA GLY A 196 11.04 3.70 19.10
C GLY A 196 10.86 2.39 19.88
N ARG A 197 9.97 1.49 19.42
CA ARG A 197 9.71 0.19 20.05
C ARG A 197 10.17 -0.95 19.15
N LYS A 198 10.51 -2.10 19.74
CA LYS A 198 10.77 -3.31 18.96
C LYS A 198 9.46 -3.99 18.61
N VAL A 199 9.07 -3.92 17.35
CA VAL A 199 7.84 -4.52 16.82
C VAL A 199 8.15 -5.89 16.24
N LEU A 200 7.34 -6.91 16.54
CA LEU A 200 7.42 -8.19 15.85
C LEU A 200 7.06 -8.06 14.37
N THR A 201 7.88 -8.64 13.50
CA THR A 201 7.62 -8.76 12.06
C THR A 201 7.57 -10.24 11.66
N TYR A 202 6.99 -10.56 10.51
CA TYR A 202 6.99 -11.95 10.01
C TYR A 202 8.42 -12.46 9.75
N SER A 203 9.36 -11.58 9.42
CA SER A 203 10.77 -11.94 9.21
C SER A 203 11.49 -12.41 10.48
N ASP A 204 10.97 -12.05 11.66
CA ASP A 204 11.47 -12.50 12.96
C ASP A 204 11.03 -13.94 13.28
N LEU A 205 9.90 -14.38 12.71
CA LEU A 205 9.33 -15.70 12.98
C LEU A 205 10.10 -16.77 12.21
N ARG A 206 10.82 -17.61 12.95
CA ARG A 206 11.59 -18.73 12.38
C ARG A 206 11.24 -20.03 13.07
N SER A 207 11.12 -21.09 12.27
CA SER A 207 10.93 -22.45 12.77
C SER A 207 12.02 -22.82 13.78
N THR A 208 11.62 -23.59 14.79
CA THR A 208 12.53 -24.20 15.79
C THR A 208 13.29 -25.40 15.24
N PHE A 209 12.86 -25.96 14.11
CA PHE A 209 13.51 -27.06 13.40
C PHE A 209 13.93 -26.61 11.99
N GLU A 210 14.94 -27.27 11.44
CA GLU A 210 15.37 -27.05 10.05
C GLU A 210 14.30 -27.47 9.05
N ASP A 211 14.32 -26.90 7.84
CA ASP A 211 13.40 -27.31 6.78
C ASP A 211 13.57 -28.82 6.52
N PRO A 212 12.56 -29.66 6.84
CA PRO A 212 12.70 -31.11 6.73
C PRO A 212 12.69 -31.58 5.27
N ASP A 213 12.24 -30.73 4.34
CA ASP A 213 12.18 -31.01 2.92
C ASP A 213 13.46 -30.57 2.20
N GLY A 214 13.89 -29.33 2.43
CA GLY A 214 15.12 -28.76 1.86
C GLY A 214 15.12 -28.55 0.34
N ARG A 215 14.10 -29.04 -0.39
CA ARG A 215 13.91 -28.77 -1.83
C ARG A 215 13.60 -27.29 -2.06
N GLU A 216 14.04 -26.72 -3.18
CA GLU A 216 13.49 -25.44 -3.65
C GLU A 216 12.04 -25.60 -4.13
N PRO A 217 11.21 -24.53 -4.11
CA PRO A 217 9.85 -24.62 -4.64
C PRO A 217 9.86 -24.98 -6.13
N SER A 218 9.01 -25.92 -6.55
CA SER A 218 8.92 -26.34 -7.95
C SER A 218 8.22 -25.30 -8.83
N ARG A 219 7.41 -24.42 -8.24
CA ARG A 219 6.83 -23.25 -8.88
C ARG A 219 6.39 -22.20 -7.86
N THR A 220 6.18 -21.00 -8.37
CA THR A 220 5.54 -19.89 -7.65
C THR A 220 4.09 -19.75 -8.14
N ILE A 221 3.17 -19.55 -7.20
CA ILE A 221 1.79 -19.13 -7.46
C ILE A 221 1.66 -17.72 -6.90
N GLU A 222 1.51 -16.76 -7.80
CA GLU A 222 1.27 -15.37 -7.46
C GLU A 222 -0.24 -15.09 -7.42
N LEU A 223 -0.68 -14.41 -6.36
CA LEU A 223 -2.07 -14.04 -6.14
C LEU A 223 -2.12 -12.56 -5.76
N HIS A 224 -2.85 -11.79 -6.55
CA HIS A 224 -3.11 -10.38 -6.29
C HIS A 224 -4.33 -10.24 -5.39
N LEU A 225 -4.15 -9.60 -4.23
CA LEU A 225 -5.21 -9.26 -3.29
C LEU A 225 -5.98 -8.05 -3.82
N THR A 226 -6.95 -8.29 -4.67
CA THR A 226 -7.73 -7.23 -5.31
C THR A 226 -9.01 -6.94 -4.54
N GLY A 227 -9.44 -5.69 -4.52
CA GLY A 227 -10.70 -5.34 -3.90
C GLY A 227 -11.22 -3.95 -4.26
N HIS A 228 -12.44 -3.71 -3.78
CA HIS A 228 -13.15 -2.45 -3.90
C HIS A 228 -13.70 -2.06 -2.53
N MET A 229 -13.18 -0.96 -1.99
CA MET A 229 -13.44 -0.50 -0.62
C MET A 229 -14.92 -0.10 -0.43
N GLU A 230 -15.46 0.73 -1.33
CA GLU A 230 -16.85 1.21 -1.23
C GLU A 230 -17.89 0.09 -1.34
N LYS A 231 -17.62 -0.91 -2.19
CA LYS A 231 -18.50 -2.06 -2.42
C LYS A 231 -18.25 -3.21 -1.46
N PHE A 232 -17.23 -3.11 -0.59
CA PHE A 232 -16.80 -4.18 0.31
C PHE A 232 -16.66 -5.51 -0.44
N SER A 233 -15.90 -5.48 -1.54
CA SER A 233 -15.65 -6.66 -2.38
C SER A 233 -14.17 -7.00 -2.36
N TRP A 234 -13.86 -8.27 -2.12
CA TRP A 234 -12.49 -8.79 -2.09
C TRP A 234 -12.38 -10.03 -2.98
N SER A 235 -11.24 -10.17 -3.65
CA SER A 235 -10.99 -11.15 -4.69
C SER A 235 -9.50 -11.48 -4.78
N PHE A 236 -9.20 -12.56 -5.48
CA PHE A 236 -7.83 -12.84 -5.93
C PHE A 236 -7.77 -12.65 -7.44
N ASN A 237 -6.77 -11.92 -7.94
CA ASN A 237 -6.56 -11.70 -9.38
C ASN A 237 -7.79 -11.07 -10.09
N GLY A 238 -8.56 -10.24 -9.39
CA GLY A 238 -9.83 -9.66 -9.89
C GLY A 238 -11.00 -10.64 -9.95
N VAL A 239 -10.84 -11.88 -9.47
CA VAL A 239 -11.87 -12.94 -9.50
C VAL A 239 -12.43 -13.15 -8.10
N LYS A 240 -13.74 -12.90 -7.95
CA LYS A 240 -14.46 -13.14 -6.69
C LYS A 240 -14.53 -14.63 -6.36
N PHE A 241 -14.62 -14.94 -5.07
CA PHE A 241 -14.61 -16.33 -4.59
C PHE A 241 -15.67 -17.23 -5.24
N SER A 242 -16.88 -16.72 -5.53
CA SER A 242 -17.95 -17.51 -6.15
C SER A 242 -17.61 -18.01 -7.55
N ASP A 243 -16.68 -17.35 -8.24
CA ASP A 243 -16.30 -17.61 -9.63
C ASP A 243 -14.88 -18.19 -9.71
N ALA A 244 -14.20 -18.35 -8.57
CA ALA A 244 -12.82 -18.79 -8.51
C ALA A 244 -12.70 -20.31 -8.67
N GLU A 245 -11.75 -20.76 -9.48
CA GLU A 245 -11.35 -22.15 -9.48
C GLU A 245 -10.42 -22.47 -8.29
N PRO A 246 -10.47 -23.70 -7.73
CA PRO A 246 -9.53 -24.11 -6.71
C PRO A 246 -8.07 -24.09 -7.20
N VAL A 247 -7.16 -23.69 -6.33
CA VAL A 247 -5.72 -23.84 -6.58
C VAL A 247 -5.35 -25.33 -6.52
N LYS A 248 -5.04 -25.91 -7.68
CA LYS A 248 -4.69 -27.33 -7.80
C LYS A 248 -3.21 -27.55 -7.46
N LEU A 249 -2.96 -28.32 -6.42
CA LEU A 249 -1.62 -28.75 -5.98
C LEU A 249 -1.46 -30.26 -6.19
N LYS A 250 -0.26 -30.70 -6.57
CA LYS A 250 0.07 -32.12 -6.59
C LYS A 250 0.50 -32.58 -5.20
N TYR A 251 0.18 -33.82 -4.85
CA TYR A 251 0.65 -34.40 -3.59
C TYR A 251 2.19 -34.37 -3.53
N GLY A 252 2.74 -33.88 -2.42
CA GLY A 252 4.19 -33.72 -2.21
C GLY A 252 4.84 -32.57 -2.99
N GLU A 253 4.07 -31.72 -3.66
CA GLU A 253 4.55 -30.53 -4.36
C GLU A 253 4.97 -29.45 -3.36
N ARG A 254 6.14 -28.82 -3.59
CA ARG A 254 6.59 -27.66 -2.82
C ARG A 254 6.33 -26.41 -3.65
N VAL A 255 5.46 -25.53 -3.16
CA VAL A 255 5.02 -24.34 -3.89
C VAL A 255 5.30 -23.10 -3.06
N ARG A 256 5.75 -22.03 -3.71
CA ARG A 256 5.82 -20.69 -3.11
C ARG A 256 4.55 -19.93 -3.46
N PHE A 257 3.83 -19.47 -2.45
CA PHE A 257 2.78 -18.47 -2.66
C PHE A 257 3.37 -17.07 -2.50
N VAL A 258 3.06 -16.19 -3.44
CA VAL A 258 3.37 -14.76 -3.36
C VAL A 258 2.05 -14.03 -3.36
N LEU A 259 1.79 -13.26 -2.29
CA LEU A 259 0.62 -12.40 -2.20
C LEU A 259 1.05 -10.98 -2.52
N VAL A 260 0.38 -10.38 -3.48
CA VAL A 260 0.62 -8.99 -3.92
C VAL A 260 -0.56 -8.16 -3.43
N ASN A 261 -0.29 -7.13 -2.64
CA ASN A 261 -1.28 -6.21 -2.08
C ASN A 261 -0.88 -4.78 -2.45
#